data_AF-A0A6J4T397-F1
#
_entry.id   AF-A0A6J4T397-F1
#
_cell.length_a   1.000
_cell.length_b   1.000
_cell.length_c   1.000
_cell.angle_alpha   90.00
_cell.angle_beta   90.00
_cell.angle_gamma   90.00
#
_symmetry.space_group_name_H-M   'P 1'
#
loop_
_entity.id
_entity.type
_entity.pdbx_description
1 polymer ?
#
loop_
_entity_poly.entity_id
_entity_poly.type
_entity_poly.pdbx_seq_one_letter_code
_entity_poly.pdbx_strand_id
1 'polypeptide(L)'
;MKPTLGIPETHLSAVAEELNKLLADEVVLYFKTRNYHWNIEGPSFYELHNFYEKQFNQLDEIMDEVAERIRMIGHYTEARLMDYLKLTSLLESPYT
;
A
#
# COMPACT_ATOMS: atom_id res chain seq x y z
N MET A 1 -2.23 -12.86 -18.21
CA MET A 1 -2.33 -14.34 -18.16
C MET A 1 -3.64 -14.66 -17.46
N LYS A 2 -4.47 -15.57 -17.97
CA LYS A 2 -5.70 -15.99 -17.29
C LYS A 2 -5.36 -17.20 -16.39
N PRO A 3 -5.39 -17.07 -15.06
CA PRO A 3 -5.07 -18.18 -14.17
C PRO A 3 -6.22 -19.18 -14.13
N THR A 4 -5.93 -20.45 -13.92
CA THR A 4 -6.95 -21.51 -13.79
C THR A 4 -7.21 -21.79 -12.32
N LEU A 5 -8.10 -21.00 -11.72
CA LEU A 5 -8.39 -21.06 -10.27
C LEU A 5 -9.75 -21.71 -9.94
N GLY A 6 -10.57 -22.02 -10.93
CA GLY A 6 -11.94 -22.49 -10.71
C GLY A 6 -12.89 -21.44 -10.14
N ILE A 7 -12.49 -20.17 -10.13
CA ILE A 7 -13.27 -19.02 -9.65
C ILE A 7 -13.79 -18.23 -10.87
N PRO A 8 -15.05 -17.77 -10.88
CA PRO A 8 -15.57 -16.93 -11.96
C PRO A 8 -14.76 -15.64 -12.14
N GLU A 9 -14.52 -15.25 -13.40
CA GLU A 9 -13.80 -14.02 -13.76
C GLU A 9 -14.39 -12.77 -13.08
N THR A 10 -15.72 -12.71 -12.95
CA THR A 10 -16.40 -11.60 -12.27
C THR A 10 -16.00 -11.46 -10.81
N HIS A 11 -15.77 -12.57 -10.12
CA HIS A 11 -15.32 -12.56 -8.73
C HIS A 11 -13.83 -12.19 -8.64
N LEU A 12 -13.00 -12.69 -9.57
CA LEU A 12 -11.59 -12.31 -9.64
C LEU A 12 -11.41 -10.82 -9.90
N SER A 13 -12.21 -10.25 -10.80
CA SER A 13 -12.21 -8.81 -11.08
C SER A 13 -12.62 -7.98 -9.86
N ALA A 14 -13.71 -8.36 -9.18
CA ALA A 14 -14.13 -7.66 -7.98
C ALA A 14 -13.07 -7.72 -6.87
N VAL A 15 -12.41 -8.87 -6.70
CA VAL A 15 -11.30 -9.01 -5.74
C VAL A 15 -10.12 -8.14 -6.14
N ALA A 16 -9.75 -8.11 -7.43
CA ALA A 16 -8.65 -7.28 -7.91
C ALA A 16 -8.92 -5.77 -7.73
N GLU A 17 -10.17 -5.33 -7.89
CA GLU A 17 -10.56 -3.94 -7.64
C GLU A 17 -10.37 -3.56 -6.16
N GLU A 18 -10.80 -4.41 -5.23
CA GLU A 18 -10.61 -4.16 -3.80
C GLU A 18 -9.14 -4.26 -3.37
N LEU A 19 -8.37 -5.21 -3.92
CA LEU A 19 -6.94 -5.32 -3.65
C LEU A 19 -6.17 -4.09 -4.17
N ASN A 20 -6.55 -3.51 -5.30
CA ASN A 20 -5.93 -2.28 -5.80
C ASN A 20 -6.24 -1.06 -4.91
N LYS A 21 -7.43 -1.00 -4.30
CA LYS A 21 -7.75 0.04 -3.30
C LYS A 21 -6.94 -0.16 -2.01
N LEU A 22 -6.84 -1.41 -1.54
CA LEU A 22 -6.00 -1.76 -0.39
C LEU A 22 -4.54 -1.35 -0.63
N LEU A 23 -3.98 -1.73 -1.78
CA LEU A 23 -2.62 -1.37 -2.14
C LEU A 23 -2.42 0.16 -2.20
N ALA A 24 -3.40 0.91 -2.71
CA ALA A 24 -3.35 2.36 -2.70
C ALA A 24 -3.28 2.94 -1.28
N ASP A 25 -4.08 2.41 -0.36
CA ASP A 25 -4.04 2.80 1.06
C ASP A 25 -2.70 2.43 1.72
N GLU A 26 -2.16 1.25 1.43
CA GLU A 26 -0.86 0.81 1.95
C GLU A 26 0.28 1.70 1.45
N VAL A 27 0.27 2.09 0.17
CA VAL A 27 1.26 3.01 -0.41
C VAL A 27 1.20 4.38 0.26
N VAL A 28 0.00 4.93 0.47
CA VAL A 28 -0.14 6.21 1.19
C VAL A 28 0.34 6.06 2.63
N LEU A 29 0.00 4.98 3.32
CA LEU A 29 0.46 4.72 4.68
C LEU A 29 1.99 4.55 4.76
N TYR A 30 2.60 3.92 3.76
CA TYR A 30 4.05 3.79 3.62
C TYR A 30 4.73 5.16 3.52
N PHE A 31 4.23 6.04 2.66
CA PHE A 31 4.80 7.39 2.56
C PHE A 31 4.55 8.22 3.82
N LYS A 32 3.40 8.05 4.49
CA LYS A 32 3.13 8.69 5.79
C LYS A 32 4.10 8.24 6.88
N THR A 33 4.38 6.94 6.98
CA THR A 33 5.35 6.42 7.95
C THR A 33 6.78 6.87 7.64
N ARG A 34 7.17 6.93 6.36
CA ARG A 34 8.44 7.57 5.96
C ARG A 34 8.50 9.05 6.32
N ASN A 35 7.40 9.77 6.14
CA ASN A 35 7.31 11.18 6.50
C ASN A 35 7.59 11.39 8.00
N TYR A 36 6.94 10.61 8.86
CA TYR A 36 7.21 10.65 10.30
C TYR A 36 8.65 10.22 10.63
N HIS A 37 9.18 9.17 10.00
CA HIS A 37 10.56 8.75 10.21
C HIS A 37 11.58 9.87 9.90
N TRP A 38 11.39 10.61 8.81
CA TRP A 38 12.30 11.68 8.41
C TRP A 38 12.14 12.96 9.22
N ASN A 39 10.91 13.31 9.62
CA ASN A 39 10.60 14.61 10.19
C ASN A 39 10.31 14.60 11.69
N ILE A 40 10.31 13.44 12.35
CA ILE A 40 10.13 13.38 13.81
C ILE A 40 11.30 14.08 14.53
N GLU A 41 10.97 14.81 15.60
CA GLU A 41 11.94 15.49 16.47
C GLU A 41 11.49 15.42 17.94
N GLY A 42 12.35 15.84 18.86
CA GLY A 42 12.05 15.93 20.29
C GLY A 42 12.64 14.79 21.15
N PRO A 43 12.26 14.72 22.44
CA PRO A 43 12.92 13.86 23.43
C PRO A 43 12.89 12.36 23.11
N SER A 44 11.88 11.91 22.36
CA SER A 44 11.70 10.51 21.96
C SER A 44 12.14 10.23 20.51
N PHE A 45 12.94 11.13 19.90
CA PHE A 45 13.37 11.04 18.51
C PHE A 45 13.85 9.64 18.13
N TYR A 46 14.84 9.10 18.84
CA TYR A 46 15.49 7.84 18.48
C TYR A 46 14.51 6.65 18.47
N GLU A 47 13.65 6.57 19.50
CA GLU A 47 12.68 5.48 19.64
C GLU A 47 11.62 5.54 18.52
N LEU A 48 11.08 6.73 18.27
CA LEU A 48 10.06 6.93 17.25
C LEU A 48 10.61 6.81 15.83
N HIS A 49 11.82 7.30 15.57
CA HIS A 49 12.51 7.16 14.29
C HIS A 49 12.68 5.69 13.90
N ASN A 50 13.18 4.85 14.81
CA ASN A 50 13.32 3.41 14.59
C ASN A 50 11.97 2.69 14.50
N PHE A 51 10.96 3.14 15.27
CA PHE A 51 9.61 2.61 15.20
C PHE A 51 9.00 2.80 13.81
N TYR A 52 9.06 4.02 13.26
CA TYR A 52 8.55 4.30 11.93
C TYR A 52 9.37 3.62 10.82
N GLU A 53 10.69 3.44 11.02
CA GLU A 53 11.52 2.64 10.11
C GLU A 53 11.05 1.20 10.00
N LYS A 54 10.83 0.55 11.15
CA LYS A 54 10.28 -0.80 11.19
C LYS A 54 8.93 -0.87 10.48
N GLN A 55 8.06 0.12 10.67
CA GLN A 55 6.75 0.14 10.03
C GLN A 55 6.84 0.26 8.50
N PHE A 56 7.60 1.21 7.95
CA PHE A 56 7.65 1.35 6.50
C PHE A 56 8.34 0.15 5.84
N ASN A 57 9.32 -0.49 6.49
CA ASN A 57 9.94 -1.72 5.97
C ASN A 57 8.93 -2.88 5.93
N GLN A 58 8.09 -3.04 6.95
CA GLN A 58 7.02 -4.04 6.94
C GLN A 58 5.97 -3.75 5.86
N LEU A 59 5.63 -2.48 5.65
CA LEU A 59 4.72 -2.08 4.59
C LEU A 59 5.29 -2.36 3.19
N ASP A 60 6.60 -2.21 3.00
CA ASP A 60 7.29 -2.55 1.74
C ASP A 60 7.03 -4.00 1.33
N GLU A 61 7.19 -4.93 2.27
CA GLU A 61 6.94 -6.37 2.06
C GLU A 61 5.45 -6.65 1.81
N ILE A 62 4.55 -6.06 2.61
CA ILE A 62 3.10 -6.26 2.48
C ILE A 62 2.58 -5.76 1.12
N MET A 63 3.03 -4.58 0.69
CA MET A 63 2.63 -4.01 -0.61
C MET A 63 3.04 -4.91 -1.77
N ASP A 64 4.23 -5.51 -1.72
CA ASP A 64 4.69 -6.46 -2.73
C ASP A 64 3.79 -7.72 -2.75
N GLU A 65 3.48 -8.30 -1.60
CA GLU A 65 2.58 -9.45 -1.50
C GLU A 65 1.19 -9.17 -2.09
N VAL A 66 0.63 -7.99 -1.82
CA VAL A 66 -0.67 -7.56 -2.36
C VAL A 66 -0.58 -7.34 -3.88
N ALA A 67 0.47 -6.65 -4.35
CA ALA A 67 0.71 -6.42 -5.76
C ALA A 67 0.85 -7.75 -6.52
N GLU A 68 1.65 -8.68 -6.01
CA GLU A 68 1.81 -10.01 -6.60
C GLU A 68 0.51 -10.81 -6.55
N ARG A 69 -0.28 -10.70 -5.47
CA ARG A 69 -1.59 -11.36 -5.39
C ARG A 69 -2.52 -10.92 -6.52
N ILE A 70 -2.58 -9.62 -6.81
CA ILE A 70 -3.37 -9.06 -7.92
C ILE A 70 -2.92 -9.69 -9.25
N ARG A 71 -1.60 -9.83 -9.46
CA ARG A 71 -1.02 -10.49 -10.65
C ARG A 71 -1.34 -11.98 -10.71
N MET A 72 -1.29 -12.69 -9.58
CA MET A 72 -1.59 -14.12 -9.49
C MET A 72 -3.04 -14.43 -9.85
N ILE A 73 -3.98 -13.53 -9.54
CA ILE A 73 -5.39 -13.66 -9.92
C ILE A 73 -5.70 -13.16 -11.34
N GLY A 74 -4.68 -12.76 -12.11
CA GLY A 74 -4.80 -12.44 -13.53
C GLY A 74 -5.04 -10.97 -13.86
N HIS A 75 -5.09 -10.10 -12.86
CA HIS A 75 -5.37 -8.67 -13.00
C HIS A 75 -4.11 -7.83 -12.84
N TYR A 76 -4.11 -6.59 -13.32
CA TYR A 76 -2.97 -5.70 -13.21
C TYR A 76 -3.02 -4.89 -11.92
N THR A 77 -1.84 -4.69 -11.36
CA THR A 77 -1.61 -3.80 -10.22
C THR A 77 -1.54 -2.36 -10.72
N GLU A 78 -2.30 -1.47 -10.10
CA GLU A 78 -2.35 -0.04 -10.43
C GLU A 78 -1.14 0.68 -9.78
N ALA A 79 0.04 0.54 -10.37
CA ALA A 79 1.31 0.94 -9.75
C ALA A 79 1.81 2.36 -10.11
N ARG A 80 0.96 3.24 -10.63
CA ARG A 80 1.32 4.66 -10.84
C ARG A 80 0.84 5.47 -9.64
N LEU A 81 1.67 6.40 -9.17
CA LEU A 81 1.31 7.29 -8.05
C LEU A 81 -0.04 8.00 -8.26
N MET A 82 -0.32 8.46 -9.49
CA MET A 82 -1.61 9.09 -9.81
C MET A 82 -2.81 8.15 -9.68
N ASP A 83 -2.64 6.84 -9.82
CA ASP A 83 -3.74 5.88 -9.64
C ASP A 83 -3.96 5.57 -8.17
N TYR A 84 -2.88 5.40 -7.41
CA TYR A 84 -2.99 5.27 -5.96
C TYR A 84 -3.73 6.45 -5.33
N LEU A 85 -3.40 7.68 -5.74
CA LEU A 85 -4.10 8.88 -5.24
C LEU A 85 -5.58 8.96 -5.63
N LYS A 86 -6.00 8.28 -6.72
CA LYS A 86 -7.42 8.20 -7.11
C LYS A 86 -8.18 7.13 -6.34
N LEU A 87 -7.49 6.06 -5.93
CA LEU A 87 -8.09 4.88 -5.34
C LEU A 87 -8.07 4.90 -3.80
N THR A 88 -7.08 5.56 -3.20
CA THR A 88 -6.91 5.61 -1.75
C THR A 88 -8.09 6.29 -1.06
N SER A 89 -8.46 5.73 0.09
CA SER A 89 -9.38 6.31 1.06
C SER A 89 -8.68 7.13 2.15
N LEU A 90 -7.34 7.07 2.21
CA LEU A 90 -6.54 7.76 3.21
C LEU A 90 -6.32 9.23 2.84
N LEU A 91 -6.47 10.10 3.83
CA LEU A 91 -6.15 11.52 3.71
C LEU A 91 -4.71 11.80 4.16
N GLU A 92 -4.04 12.69 3.45
CA GLU A 92 -2.80 13.33 3.89
C GLU A 92 -3.14 14.72 4.42
N SER A 93 -2.84 14.95 5.71
CA SER A 93 -2.93 16.29 6.27
C SER A 93 -1.72 17.11 5.81
N PRO A 94 -1.87 18.45 5.65
CA PRO A 94 -0.72 19.32 5.48
C PRO A 94 0.27 19.14 6.65
N TYR A 95 1.54 19.41 6.40
CA TYR A 95 2.53 19.58 7.47
C TYR A 95 1.99 20.61 8.49
N THR A 96 1.92 20.22 9.76
CA THR A 96 1.61 21.13 10.88
C THR A 96 2.87 21.82 11.38
#